data_AF-A0A7S2M2Q2-F1
#
_entry.id   AF-A0A7S2M2Q2-F1
#
_cell.length_a   1.000
_cell.length_b   1.000
_cell.length_c   1.000
_cell.angle_alpha   90.00
_cell.angle_beta   90.00
_cell.angle_gamma   90.00
#
_symmetry.space_group_name_H-M   'P 1'
#
loop_
_entity.id
_entity.type
_entity.pdbx_description
1 polymer ?
#
loop_
_entity_poly.entity_id
_entity_poly.type
_entity_poly.pdbx_seq_one_letter_code
_entity_poly.pdbx_strand_id
1 'polypeptide(L)'
;MRHLADYVLVWAGGHGDDMGKSPHLARIGNSVFPDHCGDDDPLCQKFSFYQDGSPTPMMAKSFLYKAVNHGVKDGVKLNPKYWKEVHTTKYGLMRVFKVLNISQESKDWVASPENRVCDAPGSWYCVGQYPPALKPLIDKRRNFAQLEDFNKKGSSKSAYTKLIEKQRSGAQASEEL
;
A
#
# COMPACT_ATOMS: atom_id res chain seq x y z
N MET A 1 -8.68 -5.10 1.89
CA MET A 1 -9.61 -4.18 2.58
C MET A 1 -10.73 -4.89 3.31
N ARG A 2 -11.57 -5.71 2.64
CA ARG A 2 -12.70 -6.45 3.27
C ARG A 2 -12.32 -7.43 4.40
N HIS A 3 -11.03 -7.66 4.64
CA HIS A 3 -10.51 -8.52 5.71
C HIS A 3 -9.71 -7.73 6.77
N LEU A 4 -9.66 -6.38 6.67
CA LEU A 4 -8.75 -5.54 7.48
C LEU A 4 -9.41 -4.29 8.07
N ALA A 5 -10.43 -3.73 7.41
CA ALA A 5 -10.95 -2.42 7.80
C ALA A 5 -12.46 -2.32 7.62
N ASP A 6 -13.07 -1.54 8.52
CA ASP A 6 -14.48 -1.14 8.48
C ASP A 6 -14.70 0.19 7.77
N TYR A 7 -13.75 1.11 7.92
CA TYR A 7 -13.78 2.44 7.36
C TYR A 7 -12.41 2.80 6.81
N VAL A 8 -12.40 3.69 5.83
CA VAL A 8 -11.19 4.29 5.27
C VAL A 8 -11.40 5.79 5.25
N LEU A 9 -10.46 6.51 5.86
CA LEU A 9 -10.35 7.95 5.80
C LEU A 9 -9.38 8.32 4.68
N VAL A 10 -9.73 9.33 3.89
CA VAL A 10 -8.83 9.94 2.90
C VAL A 10 -8.80 11.44 3.09
N TRP A 11 -7.61 12.03 3.01
CA TRP A 11 -7.44 13.47 2.84
C TRP A 11 -7.52 13.84 1.37
N ALA A 12 -8.33 14.86 1.09
CA ALA A 12 -8.65 15.37 -0.24
C ALA A 12 -8.56 16.91 -0.23
N GLY A 13 -8.96 17.56 -1.33
CA GLY A 13 -9.01 19.02 -1.45
C GLY A 13 -7.81 19.67 -2.14
N GLY A 14 -6.94 18.87 -2.78
CA GLY A 14 -5.93 19.34 -3.72
C GLY A 14 -4.67 19.99 -3.13
N HIS A 15 -4.68 20.37 -1.85
CA HIS A 15 -3.53 21.00 -1.17
C HIS A 15 -2.92 20.06 -0.14
N GLY A 16 -1.77 19.46 -0.46
CA GLY A 16 -1.06 18.56 0.46
C GLY A 16 -1.85 17.31 0.86
N ASP A 17 -2.86 16.96 0.04
CA ASP A 17 -3.76 15.85 0.26
C ASP A 17 -3.07 14.49 0.02
N ASP A 18 -3.80 13.41 0.17
CA ASP A 18 -3.22 12.08 0.01
C ASP A 18 -2.81 11.80 -1.45
N MET A 19 -3.34 12.53 -2.45
CA MET A 19 -2.91 12.35 -3.84
C MET A 19 -1.47 12.81 -4.04
N GLY A 20 -1.09 13.95 -3.46
CA GLY A 20 0.29 14.45 -3.55
C GLY A 20 1.31 13.50 -2.89
N LYS A 21 0.90 12.76 -1.87
CA LYS A 21 1.74 11.78 -1.15
C LYS A 21 1.69 10.38 -1.76
N SER A 22 0.68 10.11 -2.58
CA SER A 22 0.39 8.77 -3.08
C SER A 22 1.53 8.07 -3.85
N PRO A 23 2.37 8.76 -4.66
CA PRO A 23 3.51 8.09 -5.29
C PRO A 23 4.53 7.56 -4.28
N HIS A 24 4.72 8.26 -3.15
CA HIS A 24 5.58 7.80 -2.07
C HIS A 24 4.97 6.59 -1.34
N LEU A 25 3.66 6.62 -1.06
CA LEU A 25 2.95 5.46 -0.48
C LEU A 25 3.05 4.23 -1.37
N ALA A 26 2.94 4.41 -2.69
CA ALA A 26 3.10 3.33 -3.67
C ALA A 26 4.51 2.73 -3.65
N ARG A 27 5.56 3.54 -3.53
CA ARG A 27 6.95 3.05 -3.39
C ARG A 27 7.16 2.25 -2.10
N ILE A 28 6.60 2.70 -0.98
CA ILE A 28 6.65 1.95 0.28
C ILE A 28 5.95 0.59 0.08
N GLY A 29 4.74 0.60 -0.47
CA GLY A 29 3.99 -0.62 -0.78
C GLY A 29 4.76 -1.57 -1.69
N ASN A 30 5.36 -1.05 -2.76
CA ASN A 30 6.14 -1.82 -3.73
C ASN A 30 7.41 -2.46 -3.14
N SER A 31 8.01 -1.81 -2.13
CA SER A 31 9.20 -2.37 -1.48
C SER A 31 8.91 -3.68 -0.73
N VAL A 32 7.68 -3.83 -0.23
CA VAL A 32 7.21 -5.03 0.46
C VAL A 32 6.49 -5.97 -0.50
N PHE A 33 5.66 -5.45 -1.41
CA PHE A 33 4.86 -6.20 -2.37
C PHE A 33 5.26 -5.78 -3.80
N PRO A 34 6.32 -6.37 -4.38
CA PRO A 34 6.89 -5.94 -5.65
C PRO A 34 5.97 -6.18 -6.86
N ASP A 35 4.94 -7.02 -6.70
CA ASP A 35 3.90 -7.21 -7.70
C ASP A 35 2.95 -6.01 -7.82
N HIS A 36 3.05 -5.02 -6.91
CA HIS A 36 2.29 -3.79 -7.00
C HIS A 36 2.63 -2.98 -8.26
N CYS A 37 3.93 -2.69 -8.48
CA CYS A 37 4.39 -1.92 -9.65
C CYS A 37 5.13 -2.80 -10.67
N GLY A 38 5.57 -3.99 -10.26
CA GLY A 38 6.28 -4.93 -11.12
C GLY A 38 7.79 -4.68 -11.16
N ASP A 39 8.53 -5.70 -11.59
CA ASP A 39 9.99 -5.61 -11.73
C ASP A 39 10.41 -4.71 -12.90
N ASP A 40 9.50 -4.39 -13.84
CA ASP A 40 9.71 -3.46 -14.96
C ASP A 40 9.49 -1.99 -14.56
N ASP A 41 8.93 -1.72 -13.38
CA ASP A 41 8.82 -0.39 -12.79
C ASP A 41 9.23 -0.40 -11.30
N PRO A 42 10.53 -0.66 -11.01
CA PRO A 42 11.01 -0.82 -9.65
C PRO A 42 10.91 0.47 -8.80
N LEU A 43 10.88 1.64 -9.46
CA LEU A 43 10.72 2.95 -8.81
C LEU A 43 9.24 3.38 -8.66
N CYS A 44 8.32 2.53 -9.12
CA CYS A 44 6.89 2.77 -9.16
C CYS A 44 6.50 4.12 -9.81
N GLN A 45 7.14 4.46 -10.93
CA GLN A 45 6.89 5.70 -11.66
C GLN A 45 5.56 5.71 -12.40
N LYS A 46 5.02 4.53 -12.75
CA LYS A 46 3.70 4.40 -13.37
C LYS A 46 2.59 4.77 -12.40
N PHE A 47 2.80 4.76 -11.09
CA PHE A 47 1.86 5.29 -10.10
C PHE A 47 2.07 6.80 -9.92
N SER A 48 1.60 7.60 -10.88
CA SER A 48 1.84 9.05 -10.92
C SER A 48 0.76 9.81 -11.72
N PHE A 49 1.00 11.09 -11.95
CA PHE A 49 0.28 11.95 -12.88
C PHE A 49 1.19 12.34 -14.04
N TYR A 50 0.61 12.60 -15.20
CA TYR A 50 1.29 13.25 -16.32
C TYR A 50 1.49 14.74 -16.04
N GLN A 51 2.31 15.41 -16.86
CA GLN A 51 2.62 16.84 -16.68
C GLN A 51 1.38 17.75 -16.77
N ASP A 52 0.36 17.33 -17.51
CA ASP A 52 -0.92 18.03 -17.63
C ASP A 52 -1.85 17.80 -16.42
N GLY A 53 -1.39 17.08 -15.39
CA GLY A 53 -2.17 16.74 -14.20
C GLY A 53 -3.16 15.59 -14.40
N SER A 54 -3.21 14.97 -15.57
CA SER A 54 -4.04 13.78 -15.79
C SER A 54 -3.42 12.54 -15.13
N PRO A 55 -4.22 11.63 -14.54
CA PRO A 55 -3.69 10.44 -13.88
C PRO A 55 -3.16 9.43 -14.91
N THR A 56 -2.06 8.73 -14.60
CA THR A 56 -1.67 7.55 -15.38
C THR A 56 -2.74 6.44 -15.29
N PRO A 57 -2.75 5.45 -16.20
CA PRO A 57 -3.68 4.32 -16.11
C PRO A 57 -3.63 3.57 -14.77
N MET A 58 -2.46 3.47 -14.14
CA MET A 58 -2.31 2.85 -12.83
C MET A 58 -2.89 3.73 -11.72
N MET A 59 -2.61 5.03 -11.74
CA MET A 59 -3.18 6.00 -10.79
C MET A 59 -4.71 6.02 -10.87
N ALA A 60 -5.27 6.12 -12.08
CA ALA A 60 -6.71 6.16 -12.32
C ALA A 60 -7.44 4.89 -11.83
N LYS A 61 -6.77 3.74 -11.87
CA LYS A 61 -7.31 2.47 -11.37
C LYS A 61 -7.26 2.37 -9.84
N SER A 62 -6.37 3.13 -9.19
CA SER A 62 -6.13 3.05 -7.75
C SER A 62 -7.39 3.38 -6.92
N PHE A 63 -7.49 2.76 -5.75
CA PHE A 63 -8.56 3.08 -4.80
C PHE A 63 -8.48 4.54 -4.37
N LEU A 64 -7.29 5.04 -4.03
CA LEU A 64 -7.09 6.37 -3.48
C LEU A 64 -7.54 7.46 -4.47
N TYR A 65 -7.16 7.35 -5.75
CA TYR A 65 -7.62 8.28 -6.79
C TYR A 65 -9.14 8.32 -6.87
N LYS A 66 -9.79 7.14 -6.89
CA LYS A 66 -11.24 7.04 -6.98
C LYS A 66 -11.94 7.54 -5.72
N ALA A 67 -11.35 7.36 -4.53
CA ALA A 67 -11.89 7.82 -3.27
C ALA A 67 -11.82 9.35 -3.14
N VAL A 68 -10.66 9.94 -3.45
CA VAL A 68 -10.47 11.40 -3.43
C VAL A 68 -11.41 12.08 -4.42
N ASN A 69 -11.56 11.53 -5.63
CA ASN A 69 -12.36 12.13 -6.71
C ASN A 69 -13.81 11.61 -6.77
N HIS A 70 -14.25 10.79 -5.81
CA HIS A 70 -15.57 10.16 -5.83
C HIS A 70 -16.68 11.22 -5.94
N GLY A 71 -17.44 11.25 -7.04
CA GLY A 71 -18.53 12.22 -7.21
C GLY A 71 -18.08 13.70 -7.28
N VAL A 72 -16.77 13.96 -7.37
CA VAL A 72 -16.19 15.29 -7.57
C VAL A 72 -15.75 15.46 -9.03
N LYS A 73 -15.11 14.43 -9.59
CA LYS A 73 -14.73 14.39 -11.00
C LYS A 73 -15.73 13.57 -11.79
N ASP A 74 -16.16 14.08 -12.94
CA ASP A 74 -17.12 13.41 -13.80
C ASP A 74 -16.66 11.99 -14.18
N GLY A 75 -17.59 11.04 -14.04
CA GLY A 75 -17.33 9.63 -14.30
C GLY A 75 -16.51 8.89 -13.23
N VAL A 76 -15.94 9.56 -12.23
CA VAL A 76 -15.13 8.89 -11.19
C VAL A 76 -16.00 8.49 -10.01
N LYS A 77 -16.29 7.19 -9.92
CA LYS A 77 -17.06 6.61 -8.81
C LYS A 77 -16.39 5.37 -8.22
N LEU A 78 -16.44 5.25 -6.89
CA LEU A 78 -16.15 3.99 -6.20
C LEU A 78 -17.30 3.01 -6.46
N ASN A 79 -16.96 1.71 -6.47
CA ASN A 79 -17.96 0.67 -6.68
C ASN A 79 -18.88 0.59 -5.44
N PRO A 80 -20.20 0.84 -5.60
CA PRO A 80 -21.14 0.87 -4.48
C PRO A 80 -21.35 -0.50 -3.83
N LYS A 81 -20.92 -1.61 -4.48
CA LYS A 81 -20.89 -2.94 -3.85
C LYS A 81 -19.89 -3.03 -2.70
N TYR A 82 -18.83 -2.21 -2.72
CA TYR A 82 -17.72 -2.34 -1.77
C TYR A 82 -17.53 -1.09 -0.91
N TRP A 83 -18.10 0.04 -1.30
CA TRP A 83 -17.81 1.32 -0.68
C TRP A 83 -19.07 2.17 -0.56
N LYS A 84 -19.23 2.83 0.59
CA LYS A 84 -20.23 3.87 0.80
C LYS A 84 -19.56 5.07 1.47
N GLU A 85 -19.64 6.25 0.85
CA GLU A 85 -19.26 7.48 1.54
C GLU A 85 -20.25 7.73 2.69
N VAL A 86 -19.72 7.91 3.90
CA VAL A 86 -20.52 8.11 5.11
C VAL A 86 -20.32 9.47 5.75
N HIS A 87 -19.20 10.13 5.45
CA HIS A 87 -18.92 11.47 5.95
C HIS A 87 -17.99 12.22 4.99
N THR A 88 -18.27 13.50 4.83
CA THR A 88 -17.47 14.46 4.06
C THR A 88 -17.48 15.75 4.86
N THR A 89 -16.30 16.32 5.12
CA THR A 89 -16.25 17.61 5.81
C THR A 89 -16.81 18.72 4.92
N LYS A 90 -17.19 19.87 5.52
CA LYS A 90 -17.82 21.01 4.83
C LYS A 90 -17.11 21.41 3.53
N TYR A 91 -15.77 21.34 3.51
CA TYR A 91 -14.95 21.72 2.36
C TYR A 91 -14.36 20.53 1.59
N GLY A 92 -14.81 19.31 1.88
CA GLY A 92 -14.36 18.10 1.19
C GLY A 92 -12.92 17.68 1.49
N LEU A 93 -12.26 18.29 2.48
CA LEU A 93 -10.85 18.02 2.82
C LEU A 93 -10.63 16.65 3.46
N MET A 94 -11.66 16.10 4.11
CA MET A 94 -11.63 14.78 4.72
C MET A 94 -12.89 14.03 4.34
N ARG A 95 -12.70 12.81 3.83
CA ARG A 95 -13.79 11.94 3.38
C ARG A 95 -13.64 10.58 4.03
N VAL A 96 -14.74 10.03 4.50
CA VAL A 96 -14.78 8.73 5.18
C VAL A 96 -15.68 7.79 4.40
N PHE A 97 -15.11 6.64 4.03
CA PHE A 97 -15.79 5.59 3.29
C PHE A 97 -15.95 4.36 4.16
N LYS A 98 -17.17 3.87 4.30
CA LYS A 98 -17.47 2.56 4.89
C LYS A 98 -17.14 1.47 3.89
N VAL A 99 -16.39 0.46 4.34
CA VAL A 99 -16.14 -0.78 3.61
C VAL A 99 -17.40 -1.64 3.71
N LEU A 100 -17.96 -2.02 2.57
CA LEU A 100 -19.12 -2.91 2.49
C LEU A 100 -18.69 -4.35 2.24
N ASN A 101 -19.60 -5.29 2.50
CA ASN A 101 -19.39 -6.71 2.32
C ASN A 101 -18.16 -7.25 3.09
N ILE A 102 -17.89 -6.72 4.28
CA ILE A 102 -16.75 -7.18 5.09
C ILE A 102 -16.88 -8.69 5.38
N SER A 103 -15.75 -9.40 5.39
CA SER A 103 -15.73 -10.81 5.78
C SER A 103 -15.92 -10.91 7.29
N GLN A 104 -17.10 -11.36 7.72
CA GLN A 104 -17.40 -11.57 9.13
C GLN A 104 -16.47 -12.65 9.72
N GLU A 105 -16.23 -13.72 8.96
CA GLU A 105 -15.25 -14.76 9.31
C GLU A 105 -13.87 -14.18 9.64
N SER A 106 -13.35 -13.25 8.83
CA SER A 106 -12.06 -12.61 9.11
C SER A 106 -12.09 -11.71 10.34
N LYS A 107 -13.22 -11.06 10.62
CA LYS A 107 -13.40 -10.27 11.84
C LYS A 107 -13.43 -11.16 13.08
N ASP A 108 -14.21 -12.22 13.04
CA ASP A 108 -14.37 -13.17 14.14
C ASP A 108 -13.02 -13.85 14.43
N TRP A 109 -12.27 -14.19 13.38
CA TRP A 109 -10.92 -14.70 13.51
C TRP A 109 -9.98 -13.74 14.24
N VAL A 110 -9.95 -12.46 13.85
CA VAL A 110 -9.08 -11.46 14.49
C VAL A 110 -9.54 -11.15 15.93
N ALA A 111 -10.84 -11.26 16.21
CA ALA A 111 -11.40 -11.03 17.54
C ALA A 111 -11.07 -12.15 18.53
N SER A 112 -10.92 -13.40 18.06
CA SER A 112 -10.63 -14.54 18.92
C SER A 112 -9.25 -14.42 19.60
N PRO A 113 -9.17 -14.49 20.94
CA PRO A 113 -7.91 -14.46 21.67
C PRO A 113 -6.97 -15.62 21.34
N GLU A 114 -7.51 -16.76 20.90
CA GLU A 114 -6.75 -17.97 20.53
C GLU A 114 -5.79 -17.72 19.36
N ASN A 115 -6.07 -16.68 18.57
CA ASN A 115 -5.30 -16.34 17.37
C ASN A 115 -4.23 -15.29 17.62
N ARG A 116 -3.99 -14.98 18.89
CA ARG A 116 -2.92 -14.09 19.32
C ARG A 116 -1.69 -14.93 19.66
N VAL A 117 -0.53 -14.40 19.31
CA VAL A 117 0.76 -15.01 19.68
C VAL A 117 1.38 -14.15 20.76
N CYS A 118 1.49 -14.71 21.95
CA CYS A 118 2.24 -14.09 23.04
C CYS A 118 3.73 -14.40 22.87
N ASP A 119 4.58 -13.45 23.23
CA ASP A 119 6.03 -13.61 23.23
C ASP A 119 6.53 -14.64 24.25
N ALA A 120 5.81 -14.81 25.37
CA ALA A 120 6.05 -15.84 26.39
C ALA A 120 4.74 -16.31 27.06
N PRO A 121 4.72 -17.51 27.67
CA PRO A 121 3.59 -17.98 28.47
C PRO A 121 3.26 -17.01 29.62
N GLY A 122 2.00 -16.55 29.69
CA GLY A 122 1.55 -15.60 30.71
C GLY A 122 1.91 -14.13 30.46
N SER A 123 2.53 -13.81 29.31
CA SER A 123 2.84 -12.44 28.94
C SER A 123 1.59 -11.60 28.66
N TRP A 124 1.69 -10.30 28.92
CA TRP A 124 0.67 -9.32 28.59
C TRP A 124 0.71 -8.88 27.12
N TYR A 125 1.82 -9.17 26.41
CA TYR A 125 2.02 -8.76 25.03
C TYR A 125 1.72 -9.91 24.06
N CYS A 126 0.50 -9.91 23.50
CA CYS A 126 0.05 -10.92 22.55
C CYS A 126 -0.42 -10.27 21.25
N VAL A 127 0.38 -10.40 20.19
CA VAL A 127 0.09 -9.79 18.89
C VAL A 127 -0.96 -10.60 18.14
N GLY A 128 -1.91 -9.92 17.50
CA GLY A 128 -2.88 -10.55 16.62
C GLY A 128 -2.23 -11.05 15.33
N GLN A 129 -2.75 -12.14 14.79
CA GLN A 129 -2.37 -12.63 13.47
C GLN A 129 -3.32 -12.12 12.37
N TYR A 130 -2.82 -12.05 11.14
CA TYR A 130 -3.69 -11.82 9.98
C TYR A 130 -4.61 -13.03 9.73
N PRO A 131 -5.86 -12.81 9.29
CA PRO A 131 -6.77 -13.90 8.94
C PRO A 131 -6.23 -14.76 7.79
N PRO A 132 -6.54 -16.07 7.76
CA PRO A 132 -6.06 -16.99 6.72
C PRO A 132 -6.36 -16.53 5.29
N ALA A 133 -7.47 -15.81 5.09
CA ALA A 133 -7.84 -15.23 3.80
C ALA A 133 -6.80 -14.25 3.23
N LEU A 134 -5.94 -13.66 4.07
CA LEU A 134 -4.86 -12.78 3.64
C LEU A 134 -3.54 -13.52 3.41
N LYS A 135 -3.42 -14.79 3.80
CA LYS A 135 -2.20 -15.58 3.67
C LYS A 135 -1.59 -15.51 2.25
N PRO A 136 -2.36 -15.64 1.14
CA PRO A 136 -1.79 -15.54 -0.20
C PRO A 136 -1.14 -14.19 -0.52
N LEU A 137 -1.65 -13.10 0.06
CA LEU A 137 -1.04 -11.77 -0.06
C LEU A 137 0.20 -11.69 0.83
N ILE A 138 0.06 -12.07 2.09
CA ILE A 138 1.13 -12.00 3.09
C ILE A 138 2.34 -12.85 2.69
N ASP A 139 2.14 -14.00 2.08
CA ASP A 139 3.23 -14.88 1.63
C ASP A 139 4.07 -14.26 0.49
N LYS A 140 3.53 -13.29 -0.25
CA LYS A 140 4.28 -12.54 -1.28
C LYS A 140 5.18 -11.45 -0.71
N ARG A 141 5.03 -11.12 0.57
CA ARG A 141 5.76 -10.01 1.19
C ARG A 141 7.26 -10.28 1.15
N ARG A 142 8.02 -9.25 0.82
CA ARG A 142 9.47 -9.19 1.05
C ARG A 142 9.70 -8.51 2.38
N ASN A 143 10.32 -9.23 3.31
CA ASN A 143 10.76 -8.63 4.55
C ASN A 143 11.89 -7.65 4.26
N PHE A 144 11.88 -6.52 4.95
CA PHE A 144 12.98 -5.55 4.90
C PHE A 144 14.33 -6.26 5.17
N ALA A 145 15.32 -5.89 4.38
CA ALA A 145 16.71 -6.32 4.54
C ALA A 145 17.58 -5.10 4.27
N GLN A 146 18.47 -4.77 5.19
CA GLN A 146 19.52 -3.79 4.89
C GLN A 146 20.44 -4.37 3.83
N LEU A 147 20.96 -3.52 2.93
CA LEU A 147 21.85 -3.96 1.85
C LEU A 147 23.16 -4.56 2.41
N GLU A 148 23.52 -4.12 3.61
CA GLU A 148 24.70 -4.50 4.38
C GLU A 148 24.43 -5.67 5.33
N ASP A 149 23.27 -6.32 5.26
CA ASP A 149 22.99 -7.51 6.07
C ASP A 149 23.75 -8.73 5.52
N PHE A 150 25.06 -8.78 5.84
CA PHE A 150 26.00 -9.82 5.41
C PHE A 150 25.66 -11.22 5.93
N ASN A 151 24.74 -11.32 6.90
CA ASN A 151 24.31 -12.60 7.49
C ASN A 151 23.17 -13.26 6.71
N LYS A 152 22.53 -12.56 5.77
CA LYS A 152 21.38 -13.08 5.03
C LYS A 152 21.79 -13.86 3.77
N LYS A 153 22.08 -15.15 3.95
CA LYS A 153 22.30 -16.07 2.81
C LYS A 153 20.98 -16.34 2.07
N GLY A 154 20.91 -16.01 0.77
CA GLY A 154 19.98 -16.67 -0.15
C GLY A 154 18.65 -15.98 -0.48
N SER A 155 18.41 -14.71 -0.16
CA SER A 155 17.22 -14.01 -0.68
C SER A 155 17.46 -13.41 -2.07
N SER A 156 16.57 -13.68 -3.03
CA SER A 156 16.60 -13.07 -4.37
C SER A 156 16.55 -11.54 -4.27
N LYS A 157 17.54 -10.84 -4.84
CA LYS A 157 17.57 -9.37 -4.85
C LYS A 157 16.36 -8.81 -5.61
N SER A 158 15.74 -7.76 -5.07
CA SER A 158 14.64 -7.05 -5.73
C SER A 158 15.13 -6.31 -6.99
N ALA A 159 14.24 -6.06 -7.95
CA ALA A 159 14.56 -5.22 -9.11
C ALA A 159 15.03 -3.81 -8.69
N TYR A 160 14.47 -3.26 -7.61
CA TYR A 160 14.91 -2.01 -7.01
C TYR A 160 16.36 -2.09 -6.52
N THR A 161 16.71 -3.12 -5.75
CA THR A 161 18.09 -3.33 -5.26
C THR A 161 19.08 -3.45 -6.42
N LYS A 162 18.74 -4.22 -7.45
CA LYS A 162 19.57 -4.38 -8.65
C LYS A 162 19.77 -3.05 -9.40
N LEU A 163 18.72 -2.22 -9.46
CA LEU A 163 18.80 -0.89 -10.07
C LEU A 163 19.77 0.02 -9.30
N ILE A 164 19.65 0.07 -7.97
CA ILE A 164 20.52 0.90 -7.12
C ILE A 164 21.97 0.42 -7.20
N GLU A 165 22.22 -0.89 -7.15
CA GLU A 165 23.57 -1.45 -7.30
C GLU A 165 24.20 -1.07 -8.65
N LYS A 166 23.44 -1.15 -9.74
CA LYS A 166 23.89 -0.73 -11.09
C LYS A 166 24.20 0.77 -11.14
N GLN A 167 23.41 1.61 -10.48
CA GLN A 167 23.64 3.05 -10.42
C GLN A 167 24.90 3.38 -9.60
N ARG A 168 25.12 2.70 -8.47
CA ARG A 168 26.31 2.89 -7.64
C ARG A 168 27.58 2.43 -8.35
N SER A 169 27.56 1.27 -9.02
CA SER A 169 28.71 0.81 -9.80
C SER A 169 29.03 1.74 -10.97
N GLY A 170 28.00 2.30 -11.62
CA GLY A 170 28.18 3.27 -12.70
C GLY A 170 28.76 4.60 -12.20
N ALA A 171 28.32 5.07 -11.02
CA ALA A 171 28.84 6.29 -10.39
C ALA A 171 30.31 6.14 -9.97
N GLN A 172 30.68 5.00 -9.38
CA GLN A 172 32.07 4.71 -9.04
C GLN A 172 32.98 4.66 -10.27
N ALA A 173 32.52 4.06 -11.38
CA ALA A 173 33.29 4.04 -12.63
C ALA A 173 33.44 5.42 -13.28
N SER A 174 32.53 6.38 -13.02
CA SER A 174 32.64 7.76 -13.51
C SER A 174 33.47 8.68 -12.63
N GLU A 175 33.71 8.32 -11.37
CA GLU A 175 34.58 9.07 -10.45
C GLU A 175 36.07 8.66 -10.57
N GLU A 176 36.37 7.53 -11.22
CA GLU A 176 37.73 7.04 -11.48
C GLU A 176 38.32 7.49 -12.84
N LEU A 177 37.60 8.34 -13.59
CA LEU A 177 38.03 8.97 -14.86
C LEU A 177 38.24 10.48 -14.68
#